data_AF-A0A3R8QCF2-F1
#
_entry.id   AF-A0A3R8QCF2-F1
#
_cell.length_a   1.000
_cell.length_b   1.000
_cell.length_c   1.000
_cell.angle_alpha   90.00
_cell.angle_beta   90.00
_cell.angle_gamma   90.00
#
_symmetry.space_group_name_H-M   'P 1'
#
loop_
_entity.id
_entity.type
_entity.pdbx_description
1 polymer ?
#
loop_
_entity_poly.entity_id
_entity_poly.type
_entity_poly.pdbx_seq_one_letter_code
_entity_poly.pdbx_strand_id
1 'polypeptide(L)'
;MNHDLISAAETRPPDALARMVVRAATPADAESLIRMRSAYVLSTPLSKEWIRRCAVQLAHRLAPGGDARAFVIDDADGSPVSCALGLIQPVLPAPTYPRGLAARVHMVATRPDLRRRGCARAVVGALLDRLRDEHVTLFELHASDEAAPLYRELGFATSPALMRMTRCAKPTTGTDMARDADVLLESRQGWMPPEQYAETVPKATCFACLYFTDEDDRPLQLHSVYSPAHPWQLVGGTMDAGERPWGTAVRECGEETGLTVSGPPRLLATVYGLPGAEWPYSTVGHVFDGGRLSAEQISSIVLDPYEHDELRVLPLSRWQALMPPRDFARLGAVAEARRTGRAAYFDTWDWGPAE
;
A
#
# COMPACT_ATOMS: atom_id res chain seq x y z
N MET A 1 -5.45 -33.92 48.81
CA MET A 1 -4.71 -34.58 47.70
C MET A 1 -4.85 -33.68 46.49
N ASN A 2 -4.21 -32.51 46.46
CA ASN A 2 -2.88 -32.25 45.92
C ASN A 2 -2.28 -33.38 45.08
N HIS A 3 -2.12 -33.14 43.77
CA HIS A 3 -0.79 -33.05 43.18
C HIS A 3 -0.82 -32.11 41.96
N ASP A 4 -0.29 -30.91 42.18
CA ASP A 4 0.18 -29.97 41.17
C ASP A 4 1.35 -30.56 40.38
N LEU A 5 1.32 -30.37 39.06
CA LEU A 5 2.52 -30.33 38.21
C LEU A 5 2.38 -29.14 37.26
N ILE A 6 2.54 -27.94 37.82
CA ILE A 6 2.88 -26.76 37.04
C ILE A 6 4.34 -26.95 36.61
N SER A 7 4.54 -27.22 35.32
CA SER A 7 5.86 -27.18 34.68
C SER A 7 6.39 -25.75 34.82
N ALA A 8 7.42 -25.60 35.65
CA ALA A 8 8.10 -24.34 35.87
C ALA A 8 8.69 -23.84 34.55
N ALA A 9 8.24 -22.67 34.10
CA ALA A 9 8.99 -21.88 33.13
C ALA A 9 10.31 -21.49 33.80
N GLU A 10 11.39 -22.17 33.43
CA GLU A 10 12.74 -21.79 33.81
C GLU A 10 13.03 -20.39 33.27
N THR A 11 12.90 -19.41 34.15
CA THR A 11 13.34 -18.04 33.92
C THR A 11 14.86 -18.06 33.95
N ARG A 12 15.49 -18.09 32.78
CA ARG A 12 16.95 -17.92 32.65
C ARG A 12 17.36 -16.62 33.37
N PRO A 13 18.44 -16.64 34.18
CA PRO A 13 18.88 -15.47 34.92
C PRO A 13 19.27 -14.31 33.98
N PRO A 14 19.09 -13.06 34.42
CA PRO A 14 19.29 -11.84 33.61
C PRO A 14 20.74 -11.62 33.11
N ASP A 15 21.70 -12.43 33.57
CA ASP A 15 23.11 -12.35 33.19
C ASP A 15 23.45 -13.04 31.85
N ALA A 16 22.48 -13.75 31.25
CA ALA A 16 22.68 -14.45 29.97
C ALA A 16 22.80 -13.51 28.75
N LEU A 17 22.36 -12.24 28.86
CA LEU A 17 22.47 -11.25 27.79
C LEU A 17 23.89 -10.69 27.63
N ALA A 18 24.73 -10.76 28.67
CA ALA A 18 26.09 -10.24 28.67
C ALA A 18 27.10 -11.08 27.85
N ARG A 19 26.69 -12.25 27.33
CA ARG A 19 27.55 -13.19 26.58
C ARG A 19 27.15 -13.41 25.12
N MET A 20 26.19 -12.65 24.58
CA MET A 20 25.79 -12.79 23.18
C MET A 20 26.82 -12.15 22.25
N VAL A 21 27.93 -12.85 22.04
CA VAL A 21 29.02 -12.43 21.14
C VAL A 21 28.66 -12.78 19.71
N VAL A 22 28.75 -11.80 18.82
CA VAL A 22 28.62 -12.02 17.38
C VAL A 22 29.92 -12.63 16.86
N ARG A 23 29.83 -13.75 16.15
CA ARG A 23 30.97 -14.36 15.45
C ARG A 23 30.69 -14.59 13.98
N ALA A 24 31.75 -14.67 13.17
CA ALA A 24 31.64 -15.12 11.80
C ALA A 24 31.20 -16.59 11.75
N ALA A 25 30.28 -16.90 10.84
CA ALA A 25 29.87 -18.26 10.55
C ALA A 25 30.94 -18.96 9.71
N THR A 26 31.07 -20.27 9.93
CA THR A 26 31.97 -21.17 9.22
C THR A 26 31.16 -22.10 8.32
N PRO A 27 31.80 -22.87 7.40
CA PRO A 27 31.10 -23.91 6.64
C PRO A 27 30.33 -24.92 7.51
N ALA A 28 30.77 -25.16 8.75
CA ALA A 28 30.09 -26.06 9.69
C ALA A 28 28.72 -25.51 10.16
N ASP A 29 28.52 -24.20 10.12
CA ASP A 29 27.26 -23.56 10.54
C ASP A 29 26.17 -23.64 9.45
N ALA A 30 26.52 -24.06 8.22
CA ALA A 30 25.64 -24.00 7.07
C ALA A 30 24.31 -24.73 7.28
N GLU A 31 24.31 -25.93 7.87
CA GLU A 31 23.08 -26.67 8.12
C GLU A 31 22.16 -25.94 9.11
N SER A 32 22.72 -25.42 10.20
CA SER A 32 21.97 -24.67 11.21
C SER A 32 21.38 -23.38 10.64
N LEU A 33 22.13 -22.65 9.81
CA LEU A 33 21.64 -21.46 9.10
C LEU A 33 20.47 -21.78 8.17
N ILE A 34 20.53 -22.88 7.43
CA ILE A 34 19.43 -23.32 6.55
C ILE A 34 18.22 -23.77 7.36
N ARG A 35 18.42 -24.43 8.51
CA ARG A 35 17.34 -24.79 9.44
C ARG A 35 16.64 -23.54 9.98
N MET A 36 17.40 -22.52 10.41
CA MET A 36 16.84 -21.23 10.84
C MET A 36 16.05 -20.55 9.71
N ARG A 37 16.60 -20.51 8.49
CA ARG A 37 15.88 -19.98 7.31
C ARG A 37 14.56 -20.71 7.08
N SER A 38 14.60 -22.05 7.13
CA SER A 38 13.44 -22.89 6.94
C SER A 38 12.36 -22.67 8.01
N ALA A 39 12.75 -22.45 9.25
CA ALA A 39 11.83 -22.34 10.38
C ALA A 39 11.26 -20.92 10.57
N TYR A 40 12.05 -19.89 10.29
CA TYR A 40 11.73 -18.52 10.72
C TYR A 40 11.59 -17.50 9.59
N VAL A 41 11.98 -17.84 8.35
CA VAL A 41 11.96 -16.92 7.22
C VAL A 41 11.02 -17.38 6.10
N LEU A 42 11.02 -18.68 5.80
CA LEU A 42 10.13 -19.23 4.76
C LEU A 42 8.71 -19.43 5.31
N SER A 43 7.70 -19.19 4.46
CA SER A 43 6.30 -19.49 4.80
C SER A 43 6.03 -20.99 4.96
N THR A 44 6.81 -21.80 4.26
CA THR A 44 6.68 -23.25 4.23
C THR A 44 8.05 -23.84 4.53
N PRO A 45 8.18 -24.68 5.57
CA PRO A 45 9.44 -25.33 5.89
C PRO A 45 9.94 -26.20 4.75
N LEU A 46 11.25 -26.25 4.57
CA LEU A 46 11.91 -27.14 3.63
C LEU A 46 11.86 -28.59 4.15
N SER A 47 11.76 -29.54 3.21
CA SER A 47 11.97 -30.94 3.53
C SER A 47 13.41 -31.19 4.01
N LYS A 48 13.63 -32.29 4.73
CA LYS A 48 14.98 -32.69 5.19
C LYS A 48 15.98 -32.79 4.04
N GLU A 49 15.53 -33.27 2.88
CA GLU A 49 16.36 -33.38 1.68
C GLU A 49 16.77 -32.00 1.14
N TRP A 50 15.83 -31.06 1.06
CA TRP A 50 16.13 -29.69 0.63
C TRP A 50 17.04 -28.96 1.62
N ILE A 51 16.87 -29.18 2.94
CA ILE A 51 17.78 -28.66 3.96
C ILE A 51 19.21 -29.15 3.69
N ARG A 52 19.40 -30.46 3.49
CA ARG A 52 20.71 -31.05 3.21
C ARG A 52 21.35 -30.47 1.94
N ARG A 53 20.58 -30.39 0.85
CA ARG A 53 21.07 -29.82 -0.43
C ARG A 53 21.52 -28.37 -0.28
N CYS A 54 20.69 -27.54 0.35
CA CYS A 54 21.02 -26.14 0.59
C CYS A 54 22.22 -25.98 1.53
N ALA A 55 22.34 -26.83 2.56
CA ALA A 55 23.45 -26.78 3.51
C ALA A 55 24.80 -27.06 2.81
N VAL A 56 24.86 -28.08 1.94
CA VAL A 56 26.08 -28.38 1.15
C VAL A 56 26.47 -27.18 0.29
N GLN A 57 25.53 -26.59 -0.44
CA GLN A 57 25.81 -25.42 -1.28
C GLN A 57 26.27 -24.21 -0.45
N LEU A 58 25.61 -23.95 0.68
CA LEU A 58 25.98 -22.83 1.55
C LEU A 58 27.37 -23.04 2.18
N ALA A 59 27.72 -24.26 2.59
CA ALA A 59 29.03 -24.57 3.14
C ALA A 59 30.17 -24.23 2.16
N HIS A 60 29.99 -24.55 0.86
CA HIS A 60 30.95 -24.17 -0.17
C HIS A 60 31.07 -22.65 -0.34
N ARG A 61 29.96 -21.91 -0.24
CA ARG A 61 29.97 -20.44 -0.39
C ARG A 61 30.54 -19.72 0.84
N LEU A 62 30.46 -20.33 2.02
CA LEU A 62 31.05 -19.82 3.26
C LEU A 62 32.54 -20.15 3.41
N ALA A 63 33.06 -21.08 2.61
CA ALA A 63 34.48 -21.42 2.63
C ALA A 63 35.36 -20.22 2.19
N PRO A 64 36.65 -20.18 2.57
CA PRO A 64 37.57 -19.15 2.09
C PRO A 64 37.54 -19.02 0.56
N GLY A 65 37.42 -17.78 0.07
CA GLY A 65 37.26 -17.48 -1.36
C GLY A 65 35.84 -17.64 -1.91
N GLY A 66 34.90 -18.15 -1.12
CA GLY A 66 33.49 -18.16 -1.44
C GLY A 66 32.85 -16.78 -1.37
N ASP A 67 31.62 -16.67 -1.87
CA ASP A 67 30.89 -15.41 -2.03
C ASP A 67 29.84 -15.17 -0.93
N ALA A 68 29.76 -16.02 0.10
CA ALA A 68 28.86 -15.83 1.23
C ALA A 68 29.59 -15.32 2.46
N ARG A 69 28.96 -14.38 3.17
CA ARG A 69 29.37 -13.94 4.51
C ARG A 69 28.19 -14.12 5.44
N ALA A 70 28.41 -14.75 6.58
CA ALA A 70 27.39 -14.86 7.59
C ALA A 70 27.96 -14.62 8.98
N PHE A 71 27.09 -14.12 9.86
CA PHE A 71 27.39 -13.89 11.26
C PHE A 71 26.29 -14.51 12.10
N VAL A 72 26.68 -15.08 13.23
CA VAL A 72 25.78 -15.75 14.17
C VAL A 72 26.02 -15.25 15.59
N ILE A 73 24.97 -15.32 16.39
CA ILE A 73 25.03 -15.32 17.85
C ILE A 73 24.60 -16.72 18.27
N ASP A 74 25.39 -17.37 19.11
CA ASP A 74 25.07 -18.69 19.64
C ASP A 74 24.37 -18.61 21.01
N ASP A 75 23.62 -19.66 21.34
CA ASP A 75 23.14 -19.92 22.70
C ASP A 75 24.29 -20.55 23.54
N ALA A 76 24.03 -20.75 24.83
CA ALA A 76 24.95 -21.43 25.74
C ALA A 76 25.32 -22.86 25.29
N ASP A 77 24.49 -23.51 24.47
CA ASP A 77 24.73 -24.85 23.91
C ASP A 77 25.51 -24.83 22.57
N GLY A 78 25.89 -23.65 22.08
CA GLY A 78 26.59 -23.46 20.81
C GLY A 78 25.68 -23.48 19.57
N SER A 79 24.36 -23.58 19.73
CA SER A 79 23.42 -23.48 18.62
C SER A 79 23.14 -22.03 18.24
N PRO A 80 23.07 -21.68 16.94
CA PRO A 80 22.83 -20.30 16.54
C PRO A 80 21.40 -19.86 16.90
N VAL A 81 21.30 -18.76 17.64
CA VAL A 81 20.02 -18.14 18.05
C VAL A 81 19.64 -16.95 17.18
N SER A 82 20.62 -16.32 16.55
CA SER A 82 20.41 -15.24 15.58
C SER A 82 21.46 -15.35 14.49
N CYS A 83 21.09 -15.03 13.25
CA CYS A 83 22.01 -15.02 12.13
C CYS A 83 21.63 -13.98 11.06
N ALA A 84 22.65 -13.54 10.34
CA ALA A 84 22.51 -12.81 9.08
C ALA A 84 23.42 -13.43 8.03
N LEU A 85 22.94 -13.58 6.81
CA LEU A 85 23.65 -14.14 5.66
C LEU A 85 23.57 -13.16 4.47
N GLY A 86 24.71 -12.73 3.97
CA GLY A 86 24.87 -11.95 2.75
C GLY A 86 25.54 -12.77 1.64
N LEU A 87 25.10 -12.57 0.41
CA LEU A 87 25.72 -13.13 -0.80
C LEU A 87 26.27 -11.98 -1.64
N ILE A 88 27.56 -12.04 -1.94
CA ILE A 88 28.27 -11.10 -2.80
C ILE A 88 28.03 -11.50 -4.25
N GLN A 89 27.69 -10.54 -5.09
CA GLN A 89 27.51 -10.72 -6.53
C GLN A 89 28.30 -9.65 -7.30
N PRO A 90 29.04 -10.03 -8.36
CA PRO A 90 29.61 -9.07 -9.30
C PRO A 90 28.50 -8.36 -10.08
N VAL A 91 28.66 -7.05 -10.28
CA VAL A 91 27.83 -6.18 -11.11
C VAL A 91 28.73 -5.26 -11.94
N LEU A 92 28.16 -4.54 -12.91
CA LEU A 92 28.94 -3.52 -13.63
C LEU A 92 29.32 -2.38 -12.67
N PRO A 93 30.54 -1.84 -12.70
CA PRO A 93 30.91 -0.69 -11.90
C PRO A 93 30.01 0.52 -12.18
N ALA A 94 29.71 1.27 -11.12
CA ALA A 94 29.03 2.57 -11.20
C ALA A 94 29.65 3.55 -10.17
N PRO A 95 29.42 4.86 -10.28
CA PRO A 95 29.98 5.84 -9.35
C PRO A 95 29.71 5.54 -7.86
N THR A 96 28.55 4.96 -7.53
CA THR A 96 28.18 4.59 -6.15
C THR A 96 28.71 3.22 -5.70
N TYR A 97 29.22 2.41 -6.62
CA TYR A 97 29.85 1.11 -6.36
C TYR A 97 30.98 0.83 -7.36
N PRO A 98 32.13 1.50 -7.20
CA PRO A 98 33.18 1.56 -8.22
C PRO A 98 33.89 0.21 -8.44
N ARG A 99 33.80 -0.72 -7.48
CA ARG A 99 34.37 -2.08 -7.64
C ARG A 99 33.45 -3.06 -8.35
N GLY A 100 32.23 -2.64 -8.73
CA GLY A 100 31.26 -3.53 -9.36
C GLY A 100 30.86 -4.69 -8.46
N LEU A 101 30.66 -4.43 -7.16
CA LEU A 101 30.25 -5.43 -6.19
C LEU A 101 28.96 -4.99 -5.50
N ALA A 102 27.99 -5.89 -5.47
CA ALA A 102 26.79 -5.76 -4.65
C ALA A 102 26.71 -6.92 -3.66
N ALA A 103 26.13 -6.71 -2.49
CA ALA A 103 25.79 -7.79 -1.58
C ALA A 103 24.29 -7.80 -1.31
N ARG A 104 23.67 -8.96 -1.51
CA ARG A 104 22.29 -9.19 -1.11
C ARG A 104 22.25 -9.83 0.26
N VAL A 105 21.65 -9.16 1.24
CA VAL A 105 21.28 -9.78 2.52
C VAL A 105 20.17 -10.80 2.22
N HIS A 106 20.57 -12.07 2.17
CA HIS A 106 19.73 -13.16 1.71
C HIS A 106 18.80 -13.67 2.81
N MET A 107 19.26 -13.60 4.07
CA MET A 107 18.52 -14.16 5.18
C MET A 107 18.93 -13.49 6.50
N VAL A 108 17.95 -13.11 7.30
CA VAL A 108 18.14 -12.70 8.70
C VAL A 108 17.11 -13.44 9.53
N ALA A 109 17.55 -14.21 10.52
CA ALA A 109 16.67 -14.99 11.37
C ALA A 109 17.09 -14.85 12.83
N THR A 110 16.12 -14.63 13.70
CA THR A 110 16.30 -14.67 15.16
C THR A 110 15.23 -15.57 15.74
N ARG A 111 15.65 -16.49 16.63
CA ARG A 111 14.74 -17.35 17.39
C ARG A 111 13.65 -16.51 18.08
N PRO A 112 12.38 -16.93 18.04
CA PRO A 112 11.26 -16.13 18.53
C PRO A 112 11.40 -15.62 19.98
N ASP A 113 11.94 -16.43 20.88
CA ASP A 113 12.16 -16.14 22.31
C ASP A 113 13.19 -15.04 22.59
N LEU A 114 14.02 -14.72 21.59
CA LEU A 114 15.10 -13.73 21.68
C LEU A 114 14.89 -12.51 20.78
N ARG A 115 13.70 -12.37 20.18
CA ARG A 115 13.34 -11.19 19.37
C ARG A 115 13.24 -9.93 20.24
N ARG A 116 13.39 -8.77 19.59
CA ARG A 116 13.35 -7.43 20.23
C ARG A 116 14.41 -7.20 21.32
N ARG A 117 15.49 -8.00 21.32
CA ARG A 117 16.65 -7.86 22.22
C ARG A 117 17.92 -7.34 21.52
N GLY A 118 17.80 -6.84 20.29
CA GLY A 118 18.92 -6.31 19.52
C GLY A 118 19.77 -7.33 18.76
N CYS A 119 19.52 -8.64 18.90
CA CYS A 119 20.31 -9.69 18.23
C CYS A 119 20.40 -9.51 16.71
N ALA A 120 19.26 -9.28 16.04
CA ALA A 120 19.20 -9.06 14.59
C ALA A 120 20.03 -7.85 14.14
N ARG A 121 19.99 -6.75 14.91
CA ARG A 121 20.80 -5.55 14.65
C ARG A 121 22.29 -5.86 14.75
N ALA A 122 22.68 -6.62 15.77
CA ALA A 122 24.08 -6.98 16.00
C ALA A 122 24.64 -7.86 14.86
N VAL A 123 23.93 -8.91 14.44
CA VAL A 123 24.40 -9.78 13.34
C VAL A 123 24.37 -9.08 11.97
N VAL A 124 23.38 -8.22 11.71
CA VAL A 124 23.32 -7.45 10.45
C VAL A 124 24.41 -6.38 10.42
N GLY A 125 24.64 -5.66 11.52
CA GLY A 125 25.73 -4.68 11.62
C GLY A 125 27.08 -5.31 11.32
N ALA A 126 27.40 -6.44 11.98
CA ALA A 126 28.64 -7.17 11.73
C ALA A 126 28.78 -7.65 10.27
N LEU A 127 27.67 -8.09 9.65
CA LEU A 127 27.65 -8.46 8.24
C LEU A 127 27.98 -7.27 7.34
N LEU A 128 27.34 -6.12 7.55
CA LEU A 128 27.56 -4.93 6.74
C LEU A 128 28.99 -4.38 6.90
N ASP A 129 29.50 -4.34 8.13
CA ASP A 129 30.88 -3.94 8.41
C ASP A 129 31.87 -4.84 7.67
N ARG A 130 31.69 -6.16 7.75
CA ARG A 130 32.56 -7.11 7.06
C ARG A 130 32.52 -6.96 5.54
N LEU A 131 31.34 -6.74 4.97
CA LEU A 131 31.17 -6.54 3.53
C LEU A 131 31.79 -5.22 3.06
N ARG A 132 31.72 -4.16 3.88
CA ARG A 132 32.40 -2.89 3.64
C ARG A 132 33.91 -3.03 3.66
N ASP A 133 34.47 -3.85 4.56
CA ASP A 133 35.91 -4.15 4.58
C ASP A 133 36.35 -4.91 3.31
N GLU A 134 35.44 -5.67 2.70
CA GLU A 134 35.60 -6.29 1.38
C GLU A 134 35.22 -5.34 0.23
N HIS A 135 35.05 -4.06 0.55
CA HIS A 135 34.68 -2.92 -0.30
C HIS A 135 33.43 -3.15 -1.17
N VAL A 136 32.45 -3.87 -0.65
CA VAL A 136 31.09 -3.81 -1.14
C VAL A 136 30.48 -2.50 -0.66
N THR A 137 29.87 -1.73 -1.56
CA THR A 137 29.20 -0.46 -1.23
C THR A 137 27.73 -0.42 -1.67
N LEU A 138 27.28 -1.40 -2.47
CA LEU A 138 25.87 -1.59 -2.80
C LEU A 138 25.30 -2.75 -1.99
N PHE A 139 24.29 -2.48 -1.18
CA PHE A 139 23.60 -3.47 -0.36
C PHE A 139 22.13 -3.57 -0.78
N GLU A 140 21.65 -4.80 -0.96
CA GLU A 140 20.27 -5.09 -1.32
C GLU A 140 19.65 -6.04 -0.30
N LEU A 141 18.36 -5.85 0.00
CA LEU A 141 17.61 -6.80 0.81
C LEU A 141 16.13 -6.76 0.46
N HIS A 142 15.41 -7.79 0.90
CA HIS A 142 13.96 -7.78 0.95
C HIS A 142 13.53 -7.85 2.42
N ALA A 143 12.74 -6.88 2.85
CA ALA A 143 12.25 -6.78 4.23
C ALA A 143 10.73 -6.99 4.26
N SER A 144 10.24 -7.69 5.29
CA SER A 144 8.84 -7.62 5.67
C SER A 144 8.54 -6.28 6.35
N ASP A 145 7.26 -5.90 6.43
CA ASP A 145 6.84 -4.66 7.09
C ASP A 145 7.28 -4.62 8.56
N GLU A 146 7.25 -5.77 9.26
CA GLU A 146 7.75 -5.88 10.64
C GLU A 146 9.26 -5.58 10.76
N ALA A 147 10.05 -5.97 9.77
CA ALA A 147 11.51 -5.83 9.80
C ALA A 147 11.99 -4.50 9.18
N ALA A 148 11.15 -3.79 8.42
CA ALA A 148 11.51 -2.56 7.73
C ALA A 148 12.09 -1.45 8.64
N PRO A 149 11.59 -1.21 9.87
CA PRO A 149 12.17 -0.21 10.77
C PRO A 149 13.64 -0.47 11.10
N LEU A 150 14.01 -1.73 11.35
CA LEU A 150 15.39 -2.11 11.65
C LEU A 150 16.34 -1.74 10.50
N TYR A 151 15.94 -2.02 9.26
CA TYR A 151 16.79 -1.75 8.10
C TYR A 151 16.87 -0.25 7.80
N ARG A 152 15.79 0.51 8.00
CA ARG A 152 15.82 1.98 7.87
C ARG A 152 16.83 2.62 8.82
N GLU A 153 16.88 2.16 10.08
CA GLU A 153 17.85 2.64 11.05
C GLU A 153 19.30 2.27 10.70
N LEU A 154 19.51 1.22 9.90
CA LEU A 154 20.81 0.82 9.37
C LEU A 154 21.17 1.53 8.04
N GLY A 155 20.34 2.49 7.59
CA GLY A 155 20.59 3.30 6.40
C GLY A 155 20.02 2.75 5.09
N PHE A 156 19.20 1.69 5.13
CA PHE A 156 18.49 1.23 3.94
C PHE A 156 17.31 2.14 3.60
N ALA A 157 17.17 2.46 2.32
CA ALA A 157 16.00 3.14 1.76
C ALA A 157 15.15 2.17 0.93
N THR A 158 13.85 2.46 0.81
CA THR A 158 12.95 1.68 -0.04
C THR A 158 13.26 1.93 -1.52
N SER A 159 13.14 0.88 -2.34
CA SER A 159 13.30 0.94 -3.79
C SER A 159 12.19 0.14 -4.46
N PRO A 160 11.43 0.72 -5.41
CA PRO A 160 10.28 0.07 -6.04
C PRO A 160 10.64 -0.97 -7.13
N ALA A 161 11.93 -1.19 -7.43
CA ALA A 161 12.37 -1.66 -8.75
C ALA A 161 12.69 -3.17 -8.90
N LEU A 162 12.24 -4.08 -8.03
CA LEU A 162 12.53 -5.51 -8.19
C LEU A 162 11.41 -6.25 -8.96
N MET A 163 11.67 -6.64 -10.20
CA MET A 163 10.85 -7.62 -10.93
C MET A 163 11.45 -9.02 -10.79
N ARG A 164 10.61 -10.03 -10.55
CA ARG A 164 11.04 -11.43 -10.44
C ARG A 164 10.19 -12.34 -11.32
N MET A 165 10.87 -13.23 -12.05
CA MET A 165 10.25 -14.34 -12.78
C MET A 165 11.02 -15.63 -12.47
N THR A 166 10.30 -16.74 -12.28
CA THR A 166 10.90 -18.07 -12.20
C THR A 166 10.46 -18.87 -13.43
N ARG A 167 11.40 -19.32 -14.26
CA ARG A 167 11.12 -20.26 -15.36
C ARG A 167 11.64 -21.64 -14.96
N CYS A 168 10.74 -22.51 -14.52
CA CYS A 168 11.06 -23.93 -14.36
C CYS A 168 10.83 -24.62 -15.70
N ALA A 169 11.84 -25.29 -16.26
CA ALA A 169 11.60 -26.22 -17.35
C ALA A 169 10.68 -27.34 -16.85
N LYS A 170 9.60 -27.65 -17.57
CA LYS A 170 8.84 -28.87 -17.29
C LYS A 170 9.78 -30.06 -17.50
N PRO A 171 9.94 -30.97 -16.53
CA PRO A 171 10.73 -32.17 -16.76
C PRO A 171 10.10 -32.94 -17.91
N THR A 172 10.82 -33.09 -19.02
CA THR A 172 10.49 -34.07 -20.05
C THR A 172 10.62 -35.46 -19.42
N THR A 173 9.48 -36.01 -19.01
CA THR A 173 9.20 -37.43 -18.71
C THR A 173 10.36 -38.27 -18.15
N GLY A 174 10.24 -38.63 -16.87
CA GLY A 174 10.81 -39.87 -16.35
C GLY A 174 11.92 -39.73 -15.31
N THR A 175 11.60 -39.23 -14.10
CA THR A 175 12.10 -39.74 -12.79
C THR A 175 11.50 -38.90 -11.66
N ASP A 176 11.41 -39.51 -10.46
CA ASP A 176 10.65 -39.18 -9.24
C ASP A 176 10.78 -37.78 -8.59
N MET A 177 11.20 -36.75 -9.33
CA MET A 177 11.35 -35.37 -8.85
C MET A 177 10.12 -34.47 -9.10
N ALA A 178 9.08 -34.98 -9.77
CA ALA A 178 7.92 -34.19 -10.20
C ALA A 178 6.94 -33.82 -9.07
N ARG A 179 6.92 -34.57 -7.94
CA ARG A 179 5.92 -34.37 -6.88
C ARG A 179 6.16 -33.15 -6.01
N ASP A 180 7.41 -32.69 -5.84
CA ASP A 180 7.71 -31.52 -5.00
C ASP A 180 7.49 -30.17 -5.74
N ALA A 181 7.55 -30.18 -7.08
CA ALA A 181 7.38 -28.97 -7.89
C ALA A 181 5.90 -28.56 -8.01
N ASP A 182 5.00 -29.54 -8.18
CA ASP A 182 3.56 -29.27 -8.35
C ASP A 182 2.91 -28.73 -7.07
N VAL A 183 3.35 -29.17 -5.87
CA VAL A 183 2.80 -28.70 -4.58
C VAL A 183 3.22 -27.23 -4.28
N LEU A 184 4.33 -26.75 -4.85
CA LEU A 184 4.80 -25.37 -4.68
C LEU A 184 4.27 -24.40 -5.75
N LEU A 185 3.89 -24.91 -6.93
CA LEU A 185 3.39 -24.09 -8.04
C LEU A 185 1.90 -23.74 -7.88
N GLU A 186 1.09 -24.59 -7.25
CA GLU A 186 -0.33 -24.32 -7.06
C GLU A 186 -0.62 -23.32 -5.93
N SER A 187 0.35 -23.02 -5.05
CA SER A 187 0.10 -22.22 -3.84
C SER A 187 0.46 -20.73 -3.92
N ARG A 188 0.89 -20.18 -5.07
CA ARG A 188 1.27 -18.75 -5.19
C ARG A 188 1.01 -18.11 -6.55
N GLN A 189 -0.24 -18.05 -6.99
CA GLN A 189 -0.67 -16.87 -7.77
C GLN A 189 -0.65 -15.66 -6.82
N GLY A 190 0.55 -15.11 -6.56
CA GLY A 190 0.77 -14.06 -5.57
C GLY A 190 0.21 -12.73 -6.07
N TRP A 191 -1.01 -12.42 -5.66
CA TRP A 191 -1.58 -11.07 -5.74
C TRP A 191 -0.57 -10.08 -5.13
N MET A 192 -0.27 -8.98 -5.82
CA MET A 192 0.45 -7.86 -5.19
C MET A 192 -0.33 -7.44 -3.94
N PRO A 193 0.29 -7.22 -2.76
CA PRO A 193 -0.44 -6.74 -1.58
C PRO A 193 -1.35 -5.56 -1.98
N PRO A 194 -2.64 -5.56 -1.59
CA PRO A 194 -3.60 -4.57 -2.07
C PRO A 194 -3.13 -3.12 -1.94
N GLU A 195 -2.40 -2.82 -0.87
CA GLU A 195 -1.83 -1.50 -0.58
C GLU A 195 -0.75 -1.12 -1.61
N GLN A 196 0.08 -2.08 -2.01
CA GLN A 196 1.11 -1.87 -3.05
C GLN A 196 0.47 -1.73 -4.43
N TYR A 197 -0.57 -2.52 -4.73
CA TYR A 197 -1.34 -2.34 -5.97
C TYR A 197 -2.00 -0.97 -6.02
N ALA A 198 -2.59 -0.53 -4.90
CA ALA A 198 -3.24 0.75 -4.79
C ALA A 198 -2.30 1.92 -5.13
N GLU A 199 -1.01 1.83 -4.80
CA GLU A 199 -0.01 2.85 -5.16
C GLU A 199 0.36 2.87 -6.66
N THR A 200 0.13 1.78 -7.39
CA THR A 200 0.42 1.70 -8.84
C THR A 200 -0.72 2.16 -9.73
N VAL A 201 -1.95 2.23 -9.20
CA VAL A 201 -3.12 2.61 -9.98
C VAL A 201 -3.34 4.12 -9.98
N PRO A 202 -4.01 4.68 -11.02
CA PRO A 202 -4.38 6.09 -11.04
C PRO A 202 -5.12 6.50 -9.76
N LYS A 203 -4.66 7.59 -9.15
CA LYS A 203 -5.33 8.21 -8.02
C LYS A 203 -6.33 9.23 -8.55
N ALA A 204 -7.50 9.29 -7.94
CA ALA A 204 -8.50 10.28 -8.24
C ALA A 204 -9.06 10.87 -6.96
N THR A 205 -9.35 12.17 -6.99
CA THR A 205 -10.16 12.84 -5.98
C THR A 205 -11.62 12.60 -6.31
N CYS A 206 -12.40 12.21 -5.30
CA CYS A 206 -13.79 11.87 -5.51
C CYS A 206 -14.69 12.89 -4.83
N PHE A 207 -15.80 13.24 -5.47
CA PHE A 207 -16.83 14.12 -4.91
C PHE A 207 -18.22 13.55 -5.19
N ALA A 208 -19.21 13.99 -4.43
CA ALA A 208 -20.59 13.61 -4.67
C ALA A 208 -21.55 14.74 -4.35
N CYS A 209 -22.57 14.91 -5.18
CA CYS A 209 -23.53 16.01 -5.07
C CYS A 209 -24.98 15.52 -5.19
N LEU A 210 -25.90 16.35 -4.71
CA LEU A 210 -27.34 16.26 -4.93
C LEU A 210 -27.81 17.36 -5.88
N TYR A 211 -28.65 16.95 -6.82
CA TYR A 211 -29.37 17.84 -7.71
C TYR A 211 -30.81 18.00 -7.23
N PHE A 212 -31.16 19.20 -6.78
CA PHE A 212 -32.52 19.55 -6.37
C PHE A 212 -33.19 20.43 -7.41
N THR A 213 -34.52 20.33 -7.48
CA THR A 213 -35.35 21.30 -8.21
C THR A 213 -36.45 21.86 -7.33
N ASP A 214 -37.00 23.02 -7.68
CA ASP A 214 -38.32 23.43 -7.19
C ASP A 214 -39.46 22.64 -7.86
N GLU A 215 -40.69 23.02 -7.49
CA GLU A 215 -41.93 22.50 -8.05
C GLU A 215 -42.13 22.77 -9.54
N ASP A 216 -41.36 23.68 -10.13
CA ASP A 216 -41.37 24.02 -11.56
C ASP A 216 -40.18 23.38 -12.32
N ASP A 217 -39.49 22.39 -11.72
CA ASP A 217 -38.31 21.71 -12.27
C ASP A 217 -37.09 22.62 -12.53
N ARG A 218 -37.01 23.74 -11.80
CA ARG A 218 -35.88 24.68 -11.88
C ARG A 218 -34.73 24.22 -10.97
N PRO A 219 -33.50 24.10 -11.49
CA PRO A 219 -32.35 23.70 -10.68
C PRO A 219 -32.01 24.73 -9.60
N LEU A 220 -31.69 24.21 -8.42
CA LEU A 220 -31.12 24.92 -7.28
C LEU A 220 -29.59 24.84 -7.34
N GLN A 221 -28.92 25.98 -7.17
CA GLN A 221 -27.46 26.06 -7.01
C GLN A 221 -27.10 26.91 -5.80
N LEU A 222 -25.97 26.60 -5.19
CA LEU A 222 -25.35 27.38 -4.11
C LEU A 222 -24.21 28.24 -4.69
N HIS A 223 -24.05 29.46 -4.20
CA HIS A 223 -22.94 30.33 -4.58
C HIS A 223 -21.75 30.10 -3.64
N SER A 224 -20.59 29.75 -4.19
CA SER A 224 -19.38 29.47 -3.42
C SER A 224 -18.65 30.76 -3.04
N VAL A 225 -18.24 30.89 -1.77
CA VAL A 225 -17.47 32.06 -1.29
C VAL A 225 -15.97 31.98 -1.59
N TYR A 226 -15.46 30.79 -1.96
CA TYR A 226 -14.04 30.52 -2.15
C TYR A 226 -13.66 30.16 -3.60
N SER A 227 -14.63 29.86 -4.47
CA SER A 227 -14.38 29.42 -5.84
C SER A 227 -14.84 30.45 -6.88
N PRO A 228 -14.02 31.48 -7.18
CA PRO A 228 -14.37 32.47 -8.20
C PRO A 228 -14.43 31.87 -9.61
N ALA A 229 -13.72 30.77 -9.87
CA ALA A 229 -13.73 30.07 -11.16
C ALA A 229 -15.00 29.22 -11.35
N HIS A 230 -15.56 28.67 -10.27
CA HIS A 230 -16.76 27.85 -10.28
C HIS A 230 -17.78 28.39 -9.25
N PRO A 231 -18.36 29.57 -9.52
CA PRO A 231 -19.10 30.34 -8.52
C PRO A 231 -20.43 29.71 -8.11
N TRP A 232 -21.03 28.86 -8.96
CA TRP A 232 -22.31 28.20 -8.66
C TRP A 232 -22.17 26.69 -8.69
N GLN A 233 -22.52 26.04 -7.59
CA GLN A 233 -22.24 24.63 -7.32
C GLN A 233 -23.52 23.87 -6.94
N LEU A 234 -23.52 22.57 -7.23
CA LEU A 234 -24.55 21.67 -6.71
C LEU A 234 -24.32 21.49 -5.22
N VAL A 235 -25.36 21.13 -4.46
CA VAL A 235 -25.20 20.79 -3.04
C VAL A 235 -24.32 19.55 -2.94
N GLY A 236 -23.17 19.65 -2.27
CA GLY A 236 -22.26 18.53 -2.10
C GLY A 236 -20.78 18.88 -2.24
N GLY A 237 -19.95 17.99 -1.70
CA GLY A 237 -18.52 18.22 -1.56
C GLY A 237 -17.66 16.98 -1.81
N THR A 238 -16.45 17.04 -1.25
CA THR A 238 -15.41 16.03 -1.44
C THR A 238 -15.69 14.81 -0.57
N MET A 239 -15.39 13.62 -1.09
CA MET A 239 -15.55 12.38 -0.34
C MET A 239 -14.46 12.22 0.73
N ASP A 240 -14.87 11.90 1.94
CA ASP A 240 -13.95 11.48 3.00
C ASP A 240 -13.48 10.03 2.84
N ALA A 241 -12.36 9.70 3.47
CA ALA A 241 -11.80 8.36 3.42
C ALA A 241 -12.77 7.32 3.98
N GLY A 242 -13.16 6.35 3.14
CA GLY A 242 -14.07 5.26 3.51
C GLY A 242 -15.55 5.55 3.27
N GLU A 243 -15.91 6.75 2.82
CA GLU A 243 -17.30 7.07 2.46
C GLU A 243 -17.71 6.44 1.13
N ARG A 244 -19.02 6.15 1.00
CA ARG A 244 -19.65 5.83 -0.28
C ARG A 244 -20.19 7.13 -0.88
N PRO A 245 -20.23 7.29 -2.23
CA PRO A 245 -20.67 8.55 -2.84
C PRO A 245 -22.04 9.05 -2.38
N TRP A 246 -23.01 8.15 -2.19
CA TRP A 246 -24.31 8.54 -1.63
C TRP A 246 -24.23 9.05 -0.18
N GLY A 247 -23.38 8.43 0.64
CA GLY A 247 -23.17 8.86 2.03
C GLY A 247 -22.57 10.27 2.08
N THR A 248 -21.56 10.52 1.25
CA THR A 248 -20.97 11.86 1.07
C THR A 248 -22.03 12.87 0.65
N ALA A 249 -22.79 12.60 -0.41
CA ALA A 249 -23.82 13.52 -0.89
C ALA A 249 -24.88 13.86 0.19
N VAL A 250 -25.27 12.90 1.03
CA VAL A 250 -26.22 13.12 2.13
C VAL A 250 -25.58 13.89 3.29
N ARG A 251 -24.34 13.58 3.67
CA ARG A 251 -23.61 14.31 4.72
C ARG A 251 -23.45 15.77 4.34
N GLU A 252 -22.86 16.03 3.17
CA GLU A 252 -22.60 17.37 2.65
C GLU A 252 -23.90 18.17 2.51
N CYS A 253 -24.99 17.54 2.06
CA CYS A 253 -26.29 18.22 2.03
C CYS A 253 -26.77 18.66 3.42
N GLY A 254 -26.58 17.83 4.44
CA GLY A 254 -26.91 18.19 5.81
C GLY A 254 -26.06 19.34 6.33
N GLU A 255 -24.76 19.32 6.03
CA GLU A 255 -23.77 20.32 6.46
C GLU A 255 -23.99 21.66 5.74
N GLU A 256 -24.14 21.66 4.42
CA GLU A 256 -24.23 22.87 3.59
C GLU A 256 -25.62 23.53 3.61
N THR A 257 -26.70 22.77 3.88
CA THR A 257 -28.08 23.29 3.72
C THR A 257 -29.02 23.02 4.89
N GLY A 258 -28.66 22.10 5.80
CA GLY A 258 -29.55 21.60 6.84
C GLY A 258 -30.66 20.64 6.34
N LEU A 259 -30.73 20.36 5.04
CA LEU A 259 -31.74 19.45 4.48
C LEU A 259 -31.39 17.99 4.77
N THR A 260 -32.42 17.18 5.04
CA THR A 260 -32.28 15.73 5.14
C THR A 260 -32.86 15.08 3.89
N VAL A 261 -32.02 14.31 3.19
CA VAL A 261 -32.46 13.50 2.05
C VAL A 261 -32.74 12.07 2.48
N SER A 262 -33.88 11.54 2.03
CA SER A 262 -34.33 10.19 2.35
C SER A 262 -34.66 9.41 1.09
N GLY A 263 -34.56 8.08 1.18
CA GLY A 263 -34.83 7.18 0.06
C GLY A 263 -33.56 6.60 -0.59
N PRO A 264 -33.74 5.70 -1.58
CA PRO A 264 -32.62 5.06 -2.26
C PRO A 264 -31.91 6.04 -3.22
N PRO A 265 -30.58 5.91 -3.40
CA PRO A 265 -29.83 6.75 -4.32
C PRO A 265 -30.32 6.56 -5.77
N ARG A 266 -30.60 7.66 -6.46
CA ARG A 266 -30.84 7.68 -7.91
C ARG A 266 -29.73 8.48 -8.60
N LEU A 267 -28.84 7.80 -9.30
CA LEU A 267 -27.73 8.43 -10.02
C LEU A 267 -28.24 9.18 -11.27
N LEU A 268 -27.87 10.45 -11.39
CA LEU A 268 -28.17 11.30 -12.55
C LEU A 268 -26.97 11.48 -13.46
N ALA A 269 -25.75 11.61 -12.91
CA ALA A 269 -24.55 11.70 -13.73
C ALA A 269 -23.32 11.14 -13.02
N THR A 270 -22.40 10.56 -13.80
CA THR A 270 -21.00 10.44 -13.41
C THR A 270 -20.19 11.53 -14.10
N VAL A 271 -19.29 12.15 -13.35
CA VAL A 271 -18.40 13.21 -13.84
C VAL A 271 -16.97 12.69 -13.81
N TYR A 272 -16.22 12.93 -14.88
CA TYR A 272 -14.79 12.63 -14.94
C TYR A 272 -14.04 13.87 -15.43
N GLY A 273 -12.90 14.13 -14.81
CA GLY A 273 -12.00 15.21 -15.20
C GLY A 273 -10.55 14.75 -15.18
N LEU A 274 -9.80 15.14 -16.20
CA LEU A 274 -8.35 14.93 -16.24
C LEU A 274 -7.61 15.90 -15.31
N PRO A 275 -6.45 15.47 -14.77
CA PRO A 275 -5.59 16.36 -14.00
C PRO A 275 -5.10 17.52 -14.88
N GLY A 276 -4.76 18.63 -14.24
CA GLY A 276 -4.24 19.83 -14.90
C GLY A 276 -3.32 20.63 -13.99
N ALA A 277 -2.94 21.83 -14.43
CA ALA A 277 -1.97 22.65 -13.72
C ALA A 277 -2.46 23.06 -12.31
N GLU A 278 -3.77 23.21 -12.15
CA GLU A 278 -4.41 23.59 -10.88
C GLU A 278 -4.64 22.39 -9.96
N TRP A 279 -4.75 21.17 -10.51
CA TRP A 279 -5.04 19.97 -9.73
C TRP A 279 -4.34 18.71 -10.26
N PRO A 280 -3.51 18.03 -9.46
CA PRO A 280 -2.61 16.98 -9.95
C PRO A 280 -3.28 15.60 -10.13
N TYR A 281 -4.52 15.42 -9.68
CA TYR A 281 -5.23 14.13 -9.75
C TYR A 281 -6.43 14.21 -10.70
N SER A 282 -6.78 13.07 -11.32
CA SER A 282 -8.09 12.98 -11.97
C SER A 282 -9.19 13.22 -10.95
N THR A 283 -10.35 13.70 -11.41
CA THR A 283 -11.51 13.90 -10.54
C THR A 283 -12.65 13.00 -10.97
N VAL A 284 -13.31 12.35 -10.01
CA VAL A 284 -14.48 11.49 -10.23
C VAL A 284 -15.65 11.99 -9.39
N GLY A 285 -16.76 12.30 -10.04
CA GLY A 285 -17.96 12.81 -9.40
C GLY A 285 -19.17 11.93 -9.58
N HIS A 286 -20.06 11.91 -8.60
CA HIS A 286 -21.38 11.31 -8.73
C HIS A 286 -22.46 12.33 -8.35
N VAL A 287 -23.40 12.58 -9.26
CA VAL A 287 -24.53 13.46 -9.02
C VAL A 287 -25.78 12.61 -8.86
N PHE A 288 -26.46 12.73 -7.73
CA PHE A 288 -27.69 12.02 -7.43
C PHE A 288 -28.90 12.94 -7.46
N ASP A 289 -30.10 12.38 -7.66
CA ASP A 289 -31.36 13.10 -7.57
C ASP A 289 -31.66 13.40 -6.09
N GLY A 290 -31.60 14.68 -5.72
CA GLY A 290 -32.01 15.16 -4.39
C GLY A 290 -33.53 15.32 -4.27
N GLY A 291 -34.25 15.28 -5.40
CA GLY A 291 -35.71 15.36 -5.43
C GLY A 291 -36.23 16.76 -5.73
N ARG A 292 -37.52 16.95 -5.45
CA ARG A 292 -38.27 18.19 -5.68
C ARG A 292 -38.56 18.83 -4.33
N LEU A 293 -38.14 20.08 -4.15
CA LEU A 293 -38.33 20.85 -2.92
C LEU A 293 -39.53 21.79 -3.08
N SER A 294 -40.35 21.87 -2.03
CA SER A 294 -41.38 22.91 -1.94
C SER A 294 -40.77 24.28 -1.66
N ALA A 295 -41.52 25.35 -1.92
CA ALA A 295 -41.11 26.70 -1.56
C ALA A 295 -40.77 26.84 -0.06
N GLU A 296 -41.51 26.14 0.81
CA GLU A 296 -41.25 26.11 2.26
C GLU A 296 -39.91 25.46 2.57
N GLN A 297 -39.61 24.30 1.98
CA GLN A 297 -38.32 23.61 2.16
C GLN A 297 -37.15 24.49 1.69
N ILE A 298 -37.27 25.12 0.52
CA ILE A 298 -36.25 26.03 0.00
C ILE A 298 -36.04 27.21 0.96
N SER A 299 -37.11 27.79 1.49
CA SER A 299 -37.01 28.91 2.44
C SER A 299 -36.41 28.53 3.80
N SER A 300 -36.44 27.24 4.16
CA SER A 300 -35.87 26.72 5.41
C SER A 300 -34.38 26.37 5.32
N ILE A 301 -33.78 26.43 4.13
CA ILE A 301 -32.36 26.13 3.94
C ILE A 301 -31.50 27.11 4.73
N VAL A 302 -30.57 26.57 5.51
CA VAL A 302 -29.55 27.35 6.23
C VAL A 302 -28.21 27.01 5.62
N LEU A 303 -27.60 27.99 4.96
CA LEU A 303 -26.29 27.82 4.33
C LEU A 303 -25.18 27.84 5.37
N ASP A 304 -24.16 26.98 5.17
CA ASP A 304 -22.89 27.16 5.87
C ASP A 304 -22.18 28.41 5.34
N PRO A 305 -22.03 29.48 6.15
CA PRO A 305 -21.45 30.75 5.70
C PRO A 305 -19.95 30.65 5.37
N TYR A 306 -19.25 29.59 5.76
CA TYR A 306 -17.86 29.38 5.38
C TYR A 306 -17.71 28.87 3.94
N GLU A 307 -18.77 28.30 3.38
CA GLU A 307 -18.76 27.71 2.05
C GLU A 307 -19.65 28.44 1.06
N HIS A 308 -20.82 28.88 1.51
CA HIS A 308 -21.86 29.44 0.66
C HIS A 308 -22.54 30.67 1.27
N ASP A 309 -22.71 31.74 0.49
CA ASP A 309 -23.36 32.99 0.92
C ASP A 309 -24.71 33.24 0.25
N GLU A 310 -25.02 32.54 -0.83
CA GLU A 310 -26.26 32.71 -1.59
C GLU A 310 -26.78 31.38 -2.14
N LEU A 311 -28.10 31.26 -2.23
CA LEU A 311 -28.80 30.18 -2.92
C LEU A 311 -29.73 30.79 -3.97
N ARG A 312 -29.78 30.17 -5.15
CA ARG A 312 -30.74 30.54 -6.19
C ARG A 312 -31.39 29.33 -6.82
N VAL A 313 -32.65 29.50 -7.20
CA VAL A 313 -33.43 28.54 -7.98
C VAL A 313 -33.93 29.25 -9.22
N LEU A 314 -33.42 28.86 -10.39
CA LEU A 314 -33.65 29.58 -11.65
C LEU A 314 -34.00 28.61 -12.78
N PRO A 315 -34.79 29.05 -13.79
CA PRO A 315 -34.95 28.29 -15.02
C PRO A 315 -33.58 27.94 -15.61
N LEU A 316 -33.41 26.71 -16.14
CA LEU A 316 -32.12 26.20 -16.59
C LEU A 316 -31.38 27.20 -17.50
N SER A 317 -32.06 27.81 -18.46
CA SER A 317 -31.46 28.78 -19.40
C SER A 317 -30.84 30.02 -18.75
N ARG A 318 -31.28 30.42 -17.55
CA ARG A 318 -30.72 31.58 -16.85
C ARG A 318 -29.34 31.31 -16.26
N TRP A 319 -29.03 30.05 -15.98
CA TRP A 319 -27.73 29.66 -15.44
C TRP A 319 -26.58 29.87 -16.42
N GLN A 320 -26.83 29.82 -17.73
CA GLN A 320 -25.81 29.99 -18.76
C GLN A 320 -25.00 31.30 -18.62
N ALA A 321 -25.63 32.37 -18.12
CA ALA A 321 -24.98 33.65 -17.92
C ALA A 321 -24.24 33.79 -16.59
N LEU A 322 -24.42 32.84 -15.66
CA LEU A 322 -23.92 32.91 -14.29
C LEU A 322 -22.78 31.94 -14.00
N MET A 323 -22.54 30.95 -14.87
CA MET A 323 -21.52 29.93 -14.65
C MET A 323 -20.66 29.71 -15.90
N PRO A 324 -19.44 29.19 -15.75
CA PRO A 324 -18.60 28.82 -16.88
C PRO A 324 -19.32 27.86 -17.86
N PRO A 325 -18.96 27.87 -19.15
CA PRO A 325 -19.60 27.01 -20.15
C PRO A 325 -19.60 25.52 -19.80
N ARG A 326 -18.52 25.01 -19.22
CA ARG A 326 -18.39 23.59 -18.80
C ARG A 326 -19.35 23.25 -17.65
N ASP A 327 -19.46 24.12 -16.66
CA ASP A 327 -20.36 23.92 -15.52
C ASP A 327 -21.82 23.96 -15.99
N PHE A 328 -22.14 24.86 -16.92
CA PHE A 328 -23.47 24.92 -17.54
C PHE A 328 -23.80 23.66 -18.35
N ALA A 329 -22.84 23.16 -19.14
CA ALA A 329 -23.01 21.92 -19.89
C ALA A 329 -23.26 20.73 -18.95
N ARG A 330 -22.53 20.65 -17.83
CA ARG A 330 -22.74 19.62 -16.80
C ARG A 330 -24.13 19.74 -16.18
N LEU A 331 -24.55 20.94 -15.78
CA LEU A 331 -25.87 21.18 -15.21
C LEU A 331 -26.98 20.78 -16.18
N GLY A 332 -26.85 21.13 -17.46
CA GLY A 332 -27.79 20.74 -18.51
C GLY A 332 -27.87 19.22 -18.70
N ALA A 333 -26.73 18.52 -18.67
CA ALA A 333 -26.69 17.06 -18.75
C ALA A 333 -27.40 16.38 -17.56
N VAL A 334 -27.20 16.89 -16.35
CA VAL A 334 -27.88 16.40 -15.14
C VAL A 334 -29.40 16.63 -15.21
N ALA A 335 -29.82 17.82 -15.63
CA ALA A 335 -31.24 18.15 -15.80
C ALA A 335 -31.93 17.23 -16.82
N GLU A 336 -31.26 16.99 -17.96
CA GLU A 336 -31.73 16.08 -19.00
C GLU A 336 -31.79 14.62 -18.51
N ALA A 337 -30.79 14.18 -17.74
CA ALA A 337 -30.75 12.86 -17.15
C ALA A 337 -31.94 12.62 -16.20
N ARG A 338 -32.29 13.62 -15.38
CA ARG A 338 -33.46 13.54 -14.50
C ARG A 338 -34.76 13.45 -15.27
N ARG A 339 -34.92 14.28 -16.31
CA ARG A 339 -36.10 14.33 -17.18
C ARG A 339 -36.32 13.02 -17.95
N THR A 340 -35.25 12.43 -18.46
CA THR A 340 -35.31 11.21 -19.30
C THR A 340 -35.18 9.92 -18.50
N GLY A 341 -34.68 9.99 -17.28
CA GLY A 341 -34.35 8.82 -16.46
C GLY A 341 -33.09 8.08 -16.89
N ARG A 342 -32.30 8.62 -17.83
CA ARG A 342 -31.04 8.02 -18.28
C ARG A 342 -29.86 8.79 -17.73
N ALA A 343 -29.05 8.14 -16.90
CA ALA A 343 -27.86 8.76 -16.32
C ALA A 343 -26.88 9.26 -17.40
N ALA A 344 -26.32 10.45 -17.20
CA ALA A 344 -25.33 11.04 -18.06
C ALA A 344 -23.90 10.61 -17.68
N TYR A 345 -23.02 10.58 -18.66
CA TYR A 345 -21.58 10.52 -18.47
C TYR A 345 -21.00 11.85 -18.96
N PHE A 346 -20.29 12.56 -18.09
CA PHE A 346 -19.76 13.89 -18.36
C PHE A 346 -18.25 13.91 -18.09
N ASP A 347 -17.43 13.87 -19.15
CA ASP A 347 -15.99 13.61 -19.07
C ASP A 347 -15.10 14.77 -19.55
N THR A 348 -15.69 15.95 -19.68
CA THR A 348 -15.01 17.16 -20.18
C THR A 348 -14.81 18.21 -19.08
N TRP A 349 -14.76 17.78 -17.82
CA TRP A 349 -14.55 18.65 -16.65
C TRP A 349 -13.09 18.64 -16.19
N ASP A 350 -12.19 19.04 -17.09
CA ASP A 350 -10.74 19.00 -16.87
C ASP A 350 -10.22 20.22 -16.10
N TRP A 351 -9.18 20.02 -15.29
CA TRP A 351 -8.48 21.07 -14.50
C TRP A 351 -7.47 21.91 -15.32
N GLY A 352 -7.75 22.08 -16.62
CA GLY A 352 -6.96 22.85 -17.58
C GLY A 352 -7.85 23.66 -18.53
N PRO A 353 -7.27 24.57 -19.33
CA PRO A 353 -8.04 25.40 -20.26
C PRO A 353 -8.91 24.54 -21.18
N ALA A 354 -10.07 25.06 -21.55
CA ALA A 354 -10.86 24.49 -22.64
C ALA A 354 -10.11 24.73 -23.95
N GLU A 355 -9.61 23.64 -24.55
CA GLU A 355 -9.20 23.65 -25.96
C GLU A 355 -10.41 23.87 -26.89
#